data_AF-A0A9W8FN97-F1
#
_entry.id   AF-A0A9W8FN97-F1
#
_cell.length_a   1.000
_cell.length_b   1.000
_cell.length_c   1.000
_cell.angle_alpha   90.00
_cell.angle_beta   90.00
_cell.angle_gamma   90.00
#
_symmetry.space_group_name_H-M   'P 1'
#
loop_
_entity.id
_entity.type
_entity.pdbx_description
1 polymer ?
#
loop_
_entity_poly.entity_id
_entity_poly.type
_entity_poly.pdbx_seq_one_letter_code
_entity_poly.pdbx_strand_id
1 'polypeptide(L)'
;MNPAYTADKFIPTIGMLFGNCVIGISIGMSSVMESLETHRDRIEVMMCYGASRWELIRPVTVSALKAAMLPSITNMSITGLISIPGAMTGWVLSGASVLDAARYQQIIFFMLTASSTIGALLYTIGRTPMVRLSGVEGITNRVSADIVGKLEYMNPGASIKDRVAKYIVKQLDARGVSKDALLVVAGPGNLAISLAMLHRKLLCLIPERTSADRVRLLKCAGAVDIMRTLDGALPGSPEHPSSIGKRVVEQKQGAVYIDEELGDWDLSECYNELAAEIIEQTKGNVDALVLGVDTGNAATHLARALREKIPGVQIVGVEPSNSAICDQNALNPLARRWLCEDIGRVYAPRALAANSIDMWIQVSDNVAYSMARQLIQAGVFAGPSAGASVAAARMYATSEALQCGQRVVVILGDTARNYGETLLSDDWMLAHDLLDARMLGDIQRKQIEQYRAASIEDLQLPAAVTVSENDTMGAAIELMMENDFSQVPITGPNRRLIGYLTLSAAQTLAENGAAKAHDPVKQFMLRFTGRPATDNRADGRYTPVLSLAATPSSSIRKQYWLITPETPLSELARFFETHTVAFVTDASRKFCLGIATKQDLITFLARRNTRTF
;
A
#
# COMPACT_ATOMS: atom_id res chain seq x y z
N MET A 1 48.47 7.37 8.75
CA MET A 1 46.99 7.39 8.72
C MET A 1 46.51 6.64 9.95
N ASN A 2 45.88 7.32 10.90
CA ASN A 2 45.24 6.63 12.02
C ASN A 2 44.10 5.79 11.44
N PRO A 3 44.01 4.48 11.74
CA PRO A 3 42.89 3.66 11.28
C PRO A 3 41.59 4.26 11.82
N ALA A 4 40.53 4.26 10.99
CA ALA A 4 39.22 4.81 11.34
C ALA A 4 38.53 4.06 12.49
N TYR A 5 39.13 2.95 12.95
CA TYR A 5 38.65 2.10 14.03
C TYR A 5 39.86 1.52 14.77
N THR A 6 39.75 1.38 16.09
CA THR A 6 40.76 0.70 16.90
C THR A 6 40.37 -0.78 17.01
N ALA A 7 41.30 -1.67 16.63
CA ALA A 7 41.02 -3.10 16.47
C ALA A 7 40.57 -3.78 17.78
N ASP A 8 41.05 -3.27 18.92
CA ASP A 8 40.69 -3.64 20.28
C ASP A 8 39.21 -3.41 20.62
N LYS A 9 38.55 -2.44 19.97
CA LYS A 9 37.12 -2.14 20.14
C LYS A 9 36.26 -2.76 19.07
N PHE A 10 36.76 -2.81 17.84
CA PHE A 10 36.00 -3.24 16.67
C PHE A 10 35.73 -4.75 16.66
N ILE A 11 36.75 -5.58 16.91
CA ILE A 11 36.64 -7.04 16.83
C ILE A 11 35.64 -7.59 17.87
N PRO A 12 35.69 -7.19 19.16
CA PRO A 12 34.72 -7.67 20.14
C PRO A 12 33.29 -7.21 19.84
N THR A 13 33.11 -5.96 19.38
CA THR A 13 31.79 -5.40 19.07
C THR A 13 31.13 -6.14 17.90
N ILE A 14 31.88 -6.38 16.83
CA ILE A 14 31.40 -7.16 15.67
C ILE A 14 31.07 -8.60 16.06
N GLY A 15 31.93 -9.25 16.87
CA GLY A 15 31.68 -10.61 17.36
C GLY A 15 30.40 -10.73 18.19
N MET A 16 30.15 -9.77 19.09
CA MET A 16 28.91 -9.71 19.88
C MET A 16 27.68 -9.46 19.00
N LEU A 17 27.79 -8.59 17.98
CA LEU A 17 26.70 -8.31 17.03
C LEU A 17 26.32 -9.56 16.23
N PHE A 18 27.31 -10.26 15.66
CA PHE A 18 27.05 -11.49 14.91
C PHE A 18 26.46 -12.59 15.78
N GLY A 19 27.01 -12.81 16.98
CA GLY A 19 26.51 -13.83 17.91
C GLY A 19 25.04 -13.59 18.29
N ASN A 20 24.68 -12.37 18.65
CA ASN A 20 23.30 -12.04 19.01
C ASN A 20 22.34 -12.09 17.82
N CYS A 21 22.77 -11.69 16.62
CA CYS A 21 21.95 -11.85 15.41
C CYS A 21 21.64 -13.31 15.11
N VAL A 22 22.65 -14.19 15.18
CA VAL A 22 22.46 -15.64 14.94
C VAL A 22 21.50 -16.24 15.96
N ILE A 23 21.64 -15.86 17.23
CA ILE A 23 20.74 -16.31 18.31
C ILE A 23 19.31 -15.82 18.07
N GLY A 24 19.11 -14.53 17.75
CA GLY A 24 17.79 -13.97 17.49
C GLY A 24 17.09 -14.62 16.29
N ILE A 25 17.83 -14.87 15.21
CA ILE A 25 17.32 -15.55 14.01
C ILE A 25 16.94 -17.01 14.34
N SER A 26 17.80 -17.73 15.06
CA SER A 26 17.57 -19.14 15.43
C SER A 26 16.34 -19.30 16.32
N ILE A 27 16.18 -18.43 17.32
CA ILE A 27 15.04 -18.45 18.25
C ILE A 27 13.75 -18.03 17.54
N GLY A 28 13.80 -16.98 16.71
CA GLY A 28 12.64 -16.55 15.93
C GLY A 28 12.15 -17.63 14.98
N MET A 29 13.07 -18.28 14.27
CA MET A 29 12.72 -19.35 13.33
C MET A 29 12.18 -20.60 14.03
N SER A 30 12.83 -21.03 15.12
CA SER A 30 12.36 -22.15 15.93
C SER A 30 10.97 -21.88 16.51
N SER A 31 10.72 -20.66 16.99
CA SER A 31 9.43 -20.25 17.56
C SER A 31 8.31 -20.22 16.51
N VAL A 32 8.59 -19.78 15.27
CA VAL A 32 7.60 -19.89 14.17
C VAL A 32 7.26 -21.35 13.92
N MET A 33 8.26 -22.21 13.76
CA MET A 33 8.06 -23.63 13.42
C MET A 33 7.27 -24.35 14.52
N GLU A 34 7.68 -24.19 15.78
CA GLU A 34 7.02 -24.81 16.93
C GLU A 34 5.58 -24.29 17.12
N SER A 35 5.34 -23.00 16.90
CA SER A 35 4.01 -22.41 17.03
C SER A 35 3.06 -22.90 15.93
N LEU A 36 3.56 -23.10 14.70
CA LEU A 36 2.79 -23.68 13.60
C LEU A 36 2.46 -25.16 13.83
N GLU A 37 3.39 -25.94 14.38
CA GLU A 37 3.16 -27.35 14.70
C GLU A 37 2.17 -27.51 15.87
N THR A 38 2.35 -26.75 16.94
CA THR A 38 1.54 -26.85 18.17
C THR A 38 0.10 -26.38 17.95
N HIS A 39 -0.13 -25.39 17.09
CA HIS A 39 -1.46 -24.83 16.84
C HIS A 39 -2.09 -25.34 15.54
N ARG A 40 -1.53 -26.39 14.93
CA ARG A 40 -1.98 -26.92 13.64
C ARG A 40 -3.48 -27.14 13.57
N ASP A 41 -4.05 -27.85 14.54
CA ASP A 41 -5.49 -28.17 14.57
C ASP A 41 -6.35 -26.89 14.64
N ARG A 42 -5.90 -25.88 15.38
CA ARG A 42 -6.60 -24.61 15.53
C ARG A 42 -6.49 -23.74 14.27
N ILE A 43 -5.34 -23.76 13.61
CA ILE A 43 -5.11 -23.08 12.32
C ILE A 43 -5.99 -23.73 11.25
N GLU A 44 -6.05 -25.07 11.20
CA GLU A 44 -6.93 -25.83 10.30
C GLU A 44 -8.42 -25.50 10.54
N VAL A 45 -8.86 -25.45 11.79
CA VAL A 45 -10.24 -25.06 12.15
C VAL A 45 -10.54 -23.62 11.74
N MET A 46 -9.65 -22.66 12.05
CA MET A 46 -9.86 -21.27 11.65
C MET A 46 -9.84 -21.09 10.12
N MET A 47 -9.03 -21.88 9.39
CA MET A 47 -9.09 -21.94 7.93
C MET A 47 -10.45 -22.44 7.43
N CYS A 48 -11.06 -23.43 8.09
CA CYS A 48 -12.41 -23.91 7.76
C CYS A 48 -13.49 -22.84 8.02
N TYR A 49 -13.31 -21.96 9.00
CA TYR A 49 -14.20 -20.83 9.27
C TYR A 49 -13.95 -19.61 8.37
N GLY A 50 -13.08 -19.74 7.37
CA GLY A 50 -12.81 -18.66 6.42
C GLY A 50 -11.87 -17.57 6.95
N ALA A 51 -11.14 -17.82 8.04
CA ALA A 51 -10.14 -16.89 8.53
C ALA A 51 -9.05 -16.68 7.47
N SER A 52 -8.67 -15.42 7.26
CA SER A 52 -7.65 -15.07 6.29
C SER A 52 -6.28 -15.57 6.74
N ARG A 53 -5.41 -15.91 5.77
CA ARG A 53 -4.01 -16.31 6.05
C ARG A 53 -3.27 -15.29 6.92
N TRP A 54 -3.64 -14.01 6.81
CA TRP A 54 -3.13 -12.93 7.64
C TRP A 54 -3.59 -13.01 9.09
N GLU A 55 -4.86 -13.33 9.36
CA GLU A 55 -5.36 -13.52 10.72
C GLU A 55 -4.74 -14.74 11.41
N LEU A 56 -4.40 -15.78 10.62
CA LEU A 56 -3.75 -16.99 11.09
C LEU A 56 -2.26 -16.78 11.39
N ILE A 57 -1.55 -16.07 10.51
CA ILE A 57 -0.09 -15.88 10.60
C ILE A 57 0.27 -14.71 11.53
N ARG A 58 -0.52 -13.65 11.59
CA ARG A 58 -0.24 -12.47 12.44
C ARG A 58 0.05 -12.83 13.91
N PRO A 59 -0.73 -13.65 14.62
CA PRO A 59 -0.40 -14.02 16.00
C PRO A 59 0.88 -14.85 16.08
N VAL A 60 1.15 -15.73 15.11
CA VAL A 60 2.37 -16.55 15.04
C VAL A 60 3.60 -15.68 14.80
N THR A 61 3.56 -14.77 13.82
CA THR A 61 4.66 -13.84 13.52
C THR A 61 4.90 -12.88 14.67
N VAL A 62 3.85 -12.31 15.27
CA VAL A 62 3.99 -11.44 16.45
C VAL A 62 4.56 -12.22 17.64
N SER A 63 4.15 -13.47 17.85
CA SER A 63 4.67 -14.32 18.91
C SER A 63 6.13 -14.69 18.67
N ALA A 64 6.51 -15.02 17.44
CA ALA A 64 7.88 -15.35 17.08
C ALA A 64 8.81 -14.14 17.13
N LEU A 65 8.34 -12.95 16.71
CA LEU A 65 9.10 -11.72 16.84
C LEU A 65 9.30 -11.38 18.33
N LYS A 66 8.25 -11.54 19.14
CA LYS A 66 8.35 -11.40 20.60
C LYS A 66 9.31 -12.43 21.20
N ALA A 67 9.24 -13.69 20.78
CA ALA A 67 10.12 -14.76 21.26
C ALA A 67 11.59 -14.52 20.87
N ALA A 68 11.84 -14.01 19.66
CA ALA A 68 13.18 -13.62 19.22
C ALA A 68 13.73 -12.43 20.01
N MET A 69 12.87 -11.49 20.41
CA MET A 69 13.24 -10.31 21.20
C MET A 69 13.26 -10.57 22.71
N LEU A 70 12.57 -11.61 23.19
CA LEU A 70 12.41 -11.92 24.61
C LEU A 70 13.75 -12.10 25.32
N PRO A 71 14.76 -12.81 24.78
CA PRO A 71 16.08 -12.91 25.39
C PRO A 71 16.73 -11.54 25.59
N SER A 72 16.66 -10.66 24.59
CA SER A 72 17.22 -9.31 24.68
C SER A 72 16.46 -8.44 25.68
N ILE A 73 15.12 -8.47 25.65
CA ILE A 73 14.25 -7.70 26.56
C ILE A 73 14.37 -8.19 28.00
N THR A 74 14.36 -9.51 28.21
CA THR A 74 14.46 -10.12 29.54
C THR A 74 15.83 -9.86 30.14
N ASN A 75 16.90 -9.92 29.33
CA ASN A 75 18.22 -9.50 29.77
C ASN A 75 18.23 -8.01 30.16
N MET A 76 17.65 -7.12 29.33
CA MET A 76 17.49 -5.69 29.67
C MET A 76 16.65 -5.45 30.94
N SER A 77 15.63 -6.27 31.19
CA SER A 77 14.77 -6.16 32.37
C SER A 77 15.47 -6.64 33.64
N ILE A 78 16.34 -7.64 33.55
CA ILE A 78 17.05 -8.21 34.70
C ILE A 78 18.31 -7.39 35.04
N THR A 79 19.09 -7.01 34.03
CA THR A 79 20.35 -6.28 34.25
C THR A 79 20.23 -4.76 34.16
N GLY A 80 19.08 -4.25 33.72
CA GLY A 80 18.87 -2.83 33.40
C GLY A 80 19.50 -2.41 32.07
N LEU A 81 19.26 -1.16 31.67
CA LEU A 81 19.73 -0.56 30.40
C LEU A 81 21.25 -0.32 30.39
N ILE A 82 21.87 -0.31 31.58
CA ILE A 82 23.32 -0.18 31.79
C ILE A 82 23.76 -1.37 32.63
N SER A 83 24.37 -2.35 31.97
CA SER A 83 25.14 -3.42 32.60
C SER A 83 26.60 -3.18 32.25
N ILE A 84 27.52 -3.30 33.21
CA ILE A 84 28.97 -3.23 32.99
C ILE A 84 29.56 -4.64 33.11
N PRO A 85 29.38 -5.54 32.13
CA PRO A 85 30.03 -6.83 32.13
C PRO A 85 31.42 -6.75 31.48
N GLY A 86 32.38 -7.52 32.02
CA GLY A 86 33.64 -7.84 31.37
C GLY A 86 34.48 -6.63 30.96
N ALA A 87 34.64 -6.40 29.66
CA ALA A 87 35.55 -5.40 29.09
C ALA A 87 35.27 -3.96 29.55
N MET A 88 33.99 -3.62 29.82
CA MET A 88 33.63 -2.29 30.34
C MET A 88 34.05 -2.14 31.81
N THR A 89 34.07 -3.23 32.60
CA THR A 89 34.61 -3.23 33.96
C THR A 89 36.11 -3.01 33.92
N GLY A 90 36.80 -3.65 32.97
CA GLY A 90 38.22 -3.43 32.70
C GLY A 90 38.54 -1.97 32.34
N TRP A 91 37.69 -1.31 31.55
CA TRP A 91 37.83 0.12 31.22
C TRP A 91 37.66 1.03 32.43
N VAL A 92 36.65 0.77 33.25
CA VAL A 92 36.43 1.53 34.49
C VAL A 92 37.61 1.31 35.45
N LEU A 93 38.11 0.07 35.57
CA LEU A 93 39.29 -0.25 36.39
C LEU A 93 40.58 0.37 35.85
N SER A 94 40.71 0.58 34.54
CA SER A 94 41.82 1.30 33.92
C SER A 94 41.69 2.83 33.97
N GLY A 95 40.69 3.36 34.69
CA GLY A 95 40.53 4.80 34.94
C GLY A 95 39.60 5.54 33.98
N ALA A 96 38.84 4.85 33.13
CA ALA A 96 37.86 5.49 32.25
C ALA A 96 36.61 5.93 33.04
N SER A 97 35.95 7.01 32.58
CA SER A 97 34.75 7.50 33.26
C SER A 97 33.59 6.50 33.13
N VAL A 98 32.85 6.30 34.23
CA VAL A 98 31.68 5.41 34.27
C VAL A 98 30.59 5.89 33.29
N LEU A 99 30.50 7.21 33.07
CA LEU A 99 29.57 7.82 32.13
C LEU A 99 29.90 7.45 30.68
N ASP A 100 31.17 7.38 30.32
CA ASP A 100 31.58 6.97 28.97
C ASP A 100 31.30 5.48 28.76
N ALA A 101 31.63 4.62 29.73
CA ALA A 101 31.30 3.19 29.67
C ALA A 101 29.78 2.97 29.49
N ALA A 102 28.93 3.75 30.18
CA ALA A 102 27.48 3.69 30.04
C ALA A 102 26.99 4.16 28.65
N ARG A 103 27.56 5.24 28.09
CA ARG A 103 27.22 5.71 26.72
C ARG A 103 27.60 4.68 25.65
N TYR A 104 28.78 4.07 25.76
CA TYR A 104 29.18 3.02 24.84
C TYR A 104 28.27 1.79 24.94
N GLN A 105 27.85 1.41 26.14
CA GLN A 105 26.91 0.30 26.32
C GLN A 105 25.55 0.57 25.68
N GLN A 106 25.02 1.80 25.79
CA GLN A 106 23.77 2.22 25.14
C GLN A 106 23.88 2.13 23.61
N ILE A 107 24.99 2.59 23.03
CA ILE A 107 25.25 2.51 21.59
C ILE A 107 25.31 1.05 21.13
N ILE A 108 26.05 0.20 21.84
CA ILE A 108 26.18 -1.22 21.51
C ILE A 108 24.82 -1.93 21.59
N PHE A 109 24.02 -1.67 22.61
CA PHE A 109 22.67 -2.27 22.73
C PHE A 109 21.71 -1.81 21.64
N PHE A 110 21.74 -0.52 21.27
CA PHE A 110 20.93 -0.01 20.17
C PHE A 110 21.38 -0.65 18.84
N MET A 111 22.69 -0.79 18.62
CA MET A 111 23.24 -1.48 17.46
C MET A 111 22.86 -2.97 17.42
N LEU A 112 22.85 -3.67 18.55
CA LEU A 112 22.44 -5.09 18.66
C LEU A 112 20.96 -5.32 18.32
N THR A 113 20.10 -4.41 18.79
CA THR A 113 18.65 -4.50 18.53
C THR A 113 18.34 -4.11 17.08
N ALA A 114 19.03 -3.09 16.55
CA ALA A 114 18.91 -2.71 15.15
C ALA A 114 19.45 -3.80 14.21
N SER A 115 20.59 -4.42 14.53
CA SER A 115 21.21 -5.45 13.68
C SER A 115 20.39 -6.72 13.61
N SER A 116 19.81 -7.17 14.72
CA SER A 116 18.92 -8.34 14.75
C SER A 116 17.63 -8.09 13.97
N THR A 117 17.06 -6.89 14.06
CA THR A 117 15.86 -6.49 13.31
C THR A 117 16.13 -6.39 11.80
N ILE A 118 17.22 -5.73 11.40
CA ILE A 118 17.63 -5.61 10.00
C ILE A 118 18.00 -6.97 9.43
N GLY A 119 18.69 -7.81 10.21
CA GLY A 119 19.03 -9.17 9.84
C GLY A 119 17.77 -10.00 9.55
N ALA A 120 16.80 -10.01 10.47
CA ALA A 120 15.52 -10.68 10.26
C ALA A 120 14.80 -10.18 9.00
N LEU A 121 14.76 -8.86 8.76
CA LEU A 121 14.15 -8.28 7.58
C LEU A 121 14.80 -8.75 6.27
N LEU A 122 16.13 -8.75 6.19
CA LEU A 122 16.87 -9.19 5.01
C LEU A 122 16.71 -10.70 4.75
N TYR A 123 16.61 -11.51 5.81
CA TYR A 123 16.34 -12.95 5.70
C TYR A 123 14.87 -13.26 5.35
N THR A 124 13.94 -12.33 5.57
CA THR A 124 12.54 -12.46 5.15
C THR A 124 12.29 -12.08 3.69
N ILE A 125 13.26 -11.46 2.98
CA ILE A 125 13.15 -11.28 1.52
C ILE A 125 13.30 -12.65 0.86
N GLY A 126 12.26 -13.06 0.15
CA GLY A 126 12.11 -14.37 -0.45
C GLY A 126 11.25 -15.32 0.40
N ARG A 127 11.26 -16.61 0.06
CA ARG A 127 10.43 -17.65 0.70
C ARG A 127 8.94 -17.27 0.74
N THR A 128 8.48 -16.61 -0.32
CA THR A 128 7.11 -16.11 -0.39
C THR A 128 6.13 -17.26 -0.53
N PRO A 129 4.92 -17.16 0.05
CA PRO A 129 3.95 -18.25 -0.01
C PRO A 129 3.38 -18.42 -1.42
N MET A 130 2.91 -19.63 -1.68
CA MET A 130 2.13 -19.98 -2.86
C MET A 130 0.69 -20.29 -2.45
N VAL A 131 -0.28 -19.83 -3.23
CA VAL A 131 -1.70 -19.99 -2.94
C VAL A 131 -2.44 -20.55 -4.14
N ARG A 132 -3.39 -21.45 -3.91
CA ARG A 132 -4.29 -21.89 -4.97
C ARG A 132 -5.34 -20.81 -5.21
N LEU A 133 -5.57 -20.47 -6.48
CA LEU A 133 -6.51 -19.41 -6.88
C LEU A 133 -7.90 -19.95 -7.24
N SER A 134 -8.22 -21.19 -6.86
CA SER A 134 -9.50 -21.85 -7.16
C SER A 134 -10.74 -21.17 -6.57
N GLY A 135 -10.57 -20.30 -5.56
CA GLY A 135 -11.65 -19.50 -4.96
C GLY A 135 -11.92 -18.16 -5.65
N VAL A 136 -11.14 -17.81 -6.69
CA VAL A 136 -11.38 -16.60 -7.49
C VAL A 136 -12.47 -16.90 -8.50
N GLU A 137 -13.60 -16.22 -8.41
CA GLU A 137 -14.80 -16.51 -9.22
C GLU A 137 -14.56 -16.49 -10.74
N GLY A 138 -13.60 -15.68 -11.21
CA GLY A 138 -13.17 -15.66 -12.60
C GLY A 138 -12.41 -16.90 -13.07
N ILE A 139 -11.92 -17.73 -12.15
CA ILE A 139 -11.15 -18.96 -12.37
C ILE A 139 -12.02 -20.19 -12.07
N THR A 140 -12.80 -20.15 -10.98
CA THR A 140 -13.65 -21.25 -10.53
C THR A 140 -14.61 -21.70 -11.66
N ASN A 141 -14.73 -23.02 -11.86
CA ASN A 141 -15.61 -23.68 -12.85
C ASN A 141 -15.29 -23.45 -14.33
N ARG A 142 -14.21 -22.73 -14.68
CA ARG A 142 -13.83 -22.47 -16.08
C ARG A 142 -12.56 -23.21 -16.51
N VAL A 143 -11.72 -23.59 -15.56
CA VAL A 143 -10.41 -24.20 -15.83
C VAL A 143 -10.25 -25.47 -14.98
N SER A 144 -9.89 -26.57 -15.62
CA SER A 144 -9.65 -27.87 -14.95
C SER A 144 -8.27 -27.99 -14.31
N ALA A 145 -7.29 -27.23 -14.81
CA ALA A 145 -5.94 -27.16 -14.27
C ALA A 145 -5.84 -26.38 -12.94
N ASP A 146 -4.83 -26.69 -12.14
CA ASP A 146 -4.52 -26.03 -10.87
C ASP A 146 -3.79 -24.70 -11.13
N ILE A 147 -4.47 -23.57 -11.02
CA ILE A 147 -3.83 -22.24 -11.09
C ILE A 147 -3.38 -21.82 -9.68
N VAL A 148 -2.08 -21.62 -9.50
CA VAL A 148 -1.47 -21.21 -8.24
C VAL A 148 -0.74 -19.88 -8.38
N GLY A 149 -0.91 -18.98 -7.41
CA GLY A 149 -0.24 -17.68 -7.35
C GLY A 149 0.95 -17.71 -6.39
N LYS A 150 2.14 -17.31 -6.88
CA LYS A 150 3.33 -17.05 -6.08
C LYS A 150 3.31 -15.59 -5.61
N LEU A 151 3.13 -15.38 -4.29
CA LEU A 151 2.81 -14.08 -3.71
C LEU A 151 4.05 -13.22 -3.46
N GLU A 152 4.71 -12.77 -4.53
CA GLU A 152 5.90 -11.92 -4.42
C GLU A 152 5.64 -10.55 -3.79
N TYR A 153 4.39 -10.10 -3.78
CA TYR A 153 3.99 -8.92 -3.01
C TYR A 153 4.10 -9.09 -1.49
N MET A 154 4.37 -10.29 -0.97
CA MET A 154 4.57 -10.53 0.47
C MET A 154 6.02 -10.37 0.93
N ASN A 155 6.95 -10.01 0.04
CA ASN A 155 8.25 -9.51 0.47
C ASN A 155 8.07 -8.20 1.30
N PRO A 156 9.02 -7.81 2.17
CA PRO A 156 8.85 -6.68 3.09
C PRO A 156 8.56 -5.31 2.47
N GLY A 157 9.18 -5.00 1.32
CA GLY A 157 8.90 -3.84 0.46
C GLY A 157 7.66 -4.02 -0.42
N ALA A 158 6.97 -5.14 -0.26
CA ALA A 158 5.70 -5.50 -0.87
C ALA A 158 5.75 -5.74 -2.39
N SER A 159 6.89 -6.23 -2.90
CA SER A 159 7.04 -6.56 -4.31
C SER A 159 8.14 -7.60 -4.60
N ILE A 160 8.13 -8.14 -5.82
CA ILE A 160 9.21 -8.99 -6.36
C ILE A 160 10.57 -8.25 -6.44
N LYS A 161 10.55 -6.92 -6.53
CA LYS A 161 11.77 -6.13 -6.71
C LYS A 161 12.64 -6.05 -5.46
N ASP A 162 12.14 -6.49 -4.31
CA ASP A 162 12.94 -6.65 -3.09
C ASP A 162 14.10 -7.62 -3.30
N ARG A 163 13.86 -8.70 -4.04
CA ARG A 163 14.92 -9.65 -4.40
C ARG A 163 15.97 -8.96 -5.26
N VAL A 164 15.53 -8.25 -6.30
CA VAL A 164 16.42 -7.50 -7.21
C VAL A 164 17.26 -6.49 -6.45
N ALA A 165 16.64 -5.69 -5.57
CA ALA A 165 17.32 -4.69 -4.75
C ALA A 165 18.38 -5.32 -3.83
N LYS A 166 18.05 -6.42 -3.14
CA LYS A 166 19.00 -7.18 -2.31
C LYS A 166 20.25 -7.59 -3.10
N TYR A 167 20.07 -8.05 -4.33
CA TYR A 167 21.15 -8.49 -5.21
C TYR A 167 21.98 -7.35 -5.80
N ILE A 168 21.33 -6.24 -6.17
CA ILE A 168 22.04 -5.04 -6.62
C ILE A 168 22.91 -4.47 -5.50
N VAL A 169 22.39 -4.39 -4.26
CA VAL A 169 23.17 -3.95 -3.10
C VAL A 169 24.37 -4.86 -2.83
N LYS A 170 24.19 -6.19 -2.88
CA LYS A 170 25.28 -7.17 -2.77
C LYS A 170 26.37 -6.94 -3.82
N GLN A 171 25.99 -6.63 -5.07
CA GLN A 171 26.93 -6.33 -6.15
C GLN A 171 27.62 -4.98 -5.96
N LEU A 172 26.92 -3.95 -5.49
CA LEU A 172 27.51 -2.65 -5.18
C LEU A 172 28.60 -2.78 -4.11
N ASP A 173 28.32 -3.54 -3.04
CA ASP A 173 29.29 -3.84 -1.99
C ASP A 173 30.51 -4.59 -2.54
N ALA A 174 30.30 -5.60 -3.39
CA ALA A 174 31.38 -6.36 -4.03
C ALA A 174 32.23 -5.50 -5.00
N ARG A 175 31.61 -4.49 -5.64
CA ARG A 175 32.29 -3.50 -6.50
C ARG A 175 33.01 -2.41 -5.68
N GLY A 176 32.92 -2.43 -4.35
CA GLY A 176 33.54 -1.43 -3.48
C GLY A 176 32.85 -0.05 -3.53
N VAL A 177 31.60 0.01 -3.95
CA VAL A 177 30.83 1.26 -3.96
C VAL A 177 30.57 1.70 -2.52
N SER A 178 30.81 2.98 -2.24
CA SER A 178 30.59 3.53 -0.90
C SER A 178 29.12 3.40 -0.48
N LYS A 179 28.87 3.06 0.79
CA LYS A 179 27.53 3.12 1.40
C LYS A 179 26.94 4.53 1.43
N ASP A 180 27.78 5.54 1.24
CA ASP A 180 27.41 6.93 1.12
C ASP A 180 27.25 7.42 -0.33
N ALA A 181 27.41 6.53 -1.32
CA ALA A 181 27.20 6.85 -2.73
C ALA A 181 25.73 7.22 -2.99
N LEU A 182 25.52 8.19 -3.87
CA LEU A 182 24.19 8.48 -4.39
C LEU A 182 23.83 7.41 -5.44
N LEU A 183 22.77 6.67 -5.19
CA LEU A 183 22.18 5.78 -6.19
C LEU A 183 21.12 6.55 -6.97
N VAL A 184 21.23 6.53 -8.29
CA VAL A 184 20.24 7.13 -9.21
C VAL A 184 19.50 6.00 -9.89
N VAL A 185 18.20 5.86 -9.61
CA VAL A 185 17.37 4.76 -10.14
C VAL A 185 16.39 5.32 -11.15
N ALA A 186 16.33 4.71 -12.33
CA ALA A 186 15.26 4.97 -13.28
C ALA A 186 14.09 4.01 -13.05
N GLY A 187 12.89 4.57 -12.93
CA GLY A 187 11.66 3.81 -12.84
C GLY A 187 10.77 4.29 -11.69
N PRO A 188 9.45 4.40 -11.91
CA PRO A 188 8.49 4.85 -10.90
C PRO A 188 8.22 3.85 -9.78
N GLY A 189 8.73 2.64 -9.95
CA GLY A 189 8.09 1.45 -9.44
C GLY A 189 8.73 0.88 -8.20
N ASN A 190 8.47 -0.41 -8.07
CA ASN A 190 8.82 -1.23 -6.93
C ASN A 190 10.33 -1.29 -6.64
N LEU A 191 11.19 -1.26 -7.67
CA LEU A 191 12.65 -1.32 -7.46
C LEU A 191 13.20 -0.12 -6.67
N ALA A 192 12.70 1.08 -6.98
CA ALA A 192 13.12 2.29 -6.26
C ALA A 192 12.67 2.24 -4.79
N ILE A 193 11.47 1.73 -4.51
CA ILE A 193 10.98 1.53 -3.14
C ILE A 193 11.87 0.51 -2.40
N SER A 194 12.13 -0.64 -3.01
CA SER A 194 12.97 -1.69 -2.43
C SER A 194 14.40 -1.21 -2.16
N LEU A 195 14.99 -0.44 -3.09
CA LEU A 195 16.32 0.14 -2.91
C LEU A 195 16.35 1.23 -1.84
N ALA A 196 15.31 2.06 -1.73
CA ALA A 196 15.23 3.09 -0.68
C ALA A 196 15.21 2.48 0.71
N MET A 197 14.56 1.31 0.88
CA MET A 197 14.55 0.57 2.14
C MET A 197 15.93 -0.02 2.52
N LEU A 198 16.79 -0.29 1.53
CA LEU A 198 18.10 -0.91 1.74
C LEU A 198 19.26 0.11 1.71
N HIS A 199 19.07 1.27 1.08
CA HIS A 199 20.10 2.28 0.85
C HIS A 199 19.59 3.70 1.10
N ARG A 200 20.36 4.50 1.85
CA ARG A 200 19.90 5.78 2.41
C ARG A 200 19.98 6.98 1.45
N LYS A 201 20.71 6.88 0.33
CA LYS A 201 20.89 7.99 -0.62
C LYS A 201 20.40 7.59 -2.01
N LEU A 202 19.09 7.75 -2.22
CA LEU A 202 18.43 7.42 -3.48
C LEU A 202 17.85 8.67 -4.15
N LEU A 203 18.19 8.90 -5.41
CA LEU A 203 17.48 9.81 -6.33
C LEU A 203 16.63 8.96 -7.28
N CYS A 204 15.32 9.17 -7.26
CA CYS A 204 14.39 8.43 -8.11
C CYS A 204 14.01 9.25 -9.34
N LEU A 205 14.24 8.71 -10.53
CA LEU A 205 13.77 9.28 -11.79
C LEU A 205 12.46 8.58 -12.16
N ILE A 206 11.32 9.26 -12.00
CA ILE A 206 9.99 8.67 -12.16
C ILE A 206 9.18 9.39 -13.25
N PRO A 207 8.44 8.68 -14.12
CA PRO A 207 7.51 9.28 -15.06
C PRO A 207 6.46 10.19 -14.40
N GLU A 208 5.96 11.18 -15.16
CA GLU A 208 4.90 12.10 -14.72
C GLU A 208 3.61 11.39 -14.28
N ARG A 209 3.24 10.29 -14.95
CA ARG A 209 2.04 9.49 -14.62
C ARG A 209 2.09 8.77 -13.26
N THR A 210 3.25 8.68 -12.62
CA THR A 210 3.40 7.98 -11.34
C THR A 210 2.48 8.59 -10.28
N SER A 211 1.66 7.75 -9.64
CA SER A 211 0.64 8.16 -8.68
C SER A 211 1.22 8.92 -7.48
N ALA A 212 0.39 9.77 -6.86
CA ALA A 212 0.78 10.50 -5.66
C ALA A 212 1.10 9.54 -4.50
N ASP A 213 0.38 8.42 -4.39
CA ASP A 213 0.64 7.37 -3.41
C ASP A 213 2.04 6.77 -3.55
N ARG A 214 2.51 6.49 -4.77
CA ARG A 214 3.88 6.01 -5.01
C ARG A 214 4.93 7.04 -4.63
N VAL A 215 4.70 8.31 -4.94
CA VAL A 215 5.60 9.40 -4.52
C VAL A 215 5.67 9.52 -3.00
N ARG A 216 4.53 9.43 -2.31
CA ARG A 216 4.48 9.41 -0.83
C ARG A 216 5.27 8.21 -0.28
N LEU A 217 5.08 7.03 -0.85
CA LEU A 217 5.77 5.81 -0.44
C LEU A 217 7.29 5.92 -0.62
N LEU A 218 7.78 6.42 -1.75
CA LEU A 218 9.21 6.65 -2.01
C LEU A 218 9.84 7.61 -0.99
N LYS A 219 9.16 8.73 -0.70
CA LYS A 219 9.61 9.69 0.32
C LYS A 219 9.69 9.05 1.70
N CYS A 220 8.67 8.27 2.08
CA CYS A 220 8.66 7.55 3.36
C CYS A 220 9.70 6.43 3.44
N ALA A 221 9.97 5.75 2.32
CA ALA A 221 10.98 4.69 2.25
C ALA A 221 12.42 5.21 2.37
N GLY A 222 12.63 6.52 2.23
CA GLY A 222 13.94 7.15 2.42
C GLY A 222 14.59 7.68 1.14
N ALA A 223 13.84 7.84 0.04
CA ALA A 223 14.34 8.54 -1.13
C ALA A 223 14.72 9.99 -0.76
N VAL A 224 15.95 10.39 -1.10
CA VAL A 224 16.47 11.72 -0.80
C VAL A 224 15.84 12.76 -1.71
N ASP A 225 15.59 12.38 -2.97
CA ASP A 225 14.99 13.27 -3.95
C ASP A 225 14.25 12.47 -5.04
N ILE A 226 13.30 13.14 -5.69
CA ILE A 226 12.44 12.57 -6.73
C ILE A 226 12.37 13.56 -7.88
N MET A 227 12.78 13.12 -9.05
CA MET A 227 12.74 13.90 -10.28
C MET A 227 11.74 13.29 -11.26
N ARG A 228 10.86 14.13 -11.82
CA ARG A 228 9.89 13.71 -12.84
C ARG A 228 10.57 13.61 -14.22
N THR A 229 10.18 12.62 -15.00
CA THR A 229 10.62 12.42 -16.39
C THR A 229 9.41 12.36 -17.32
N LEU A 230 9.62 12.73 -18.59
CA LEU A 230 8.58 12.66 -19.61
C LEU A 230 8.09 11.22 -19.81
N ASP A 231 6.78 11.01 -19.83
CA ASP A 231 6.21 9.68 -20.06
C ASP A 231 6.33 9.29 -21.54
N GLY A 232 6.72 8.04 -21.80
CA GLY A 232 6.93 7.55 -23.17
C GLY A 232 8.14 8.14 -23.90
N ALA A 233 9.07 8.82 -23.20
CA ALA A 233 10.34 9.20 -23.79
C ALA A 233 11.03 7.98 -24.42
N LEU A 234 11.62 8.15 -25.60
CA LEU A 234 12.28 7.06 -26.32
C LEU A 234 13.74 6.89 -25.85
N PRO A 235 14.27 5.65 -25.83
CA PRO A 235 15.68 5.42 -25.54
C PRO A 235 16.60 6.28 -26.42
N GLY A 236 17.58 6.94 -25.81
CA GLY A 236 18.51 7.84 -26.50
C GLY A 236 18.07 9.30 -26.57
N SER A 237 16.80 9.64 -26.25
CA SER A 237 16.39 11.04 -26.13
C SER A 237 17.00 11.70 -24.89
N PRO A 238 17.28 13.02 -24.89
CA PRO A 238 17.80 13.74 -23.73
C PRO A 238 16.89 13.70 -22.49
N GLU A 239 15.59 13.49 -22.69
CA GLU A 239 14.52 13.44 -21.69
C GLU A 239 14.27 12.02 -21.16
N HIS A 240 14.86 11.00 -21.79
CA HIS A 240 14.75 9.62 -21.33
C HIS A 240 15.37 9.45 -19.94
N PRO A 241 14.74 8.68 -19.02
CA PRO A 241 15.27 8.44 -17.68
C PRO A 241 16.72 7.97 -17.66
N SER A 242 17.14 7.14 -18.62
CA SER A 242 18.53 6.68 -18.70
C SER A 242 19.53 7.75 -19.14
N SER A 243 19.14 8.66 -20.03
CA SER A 243 19.97 9.81 -20.42
C SER A 243 20.13 10.79 -19.26
N ILE A 244 19.03 11.04 -18.52
CA ILE A 244 19.03 11.88 -17.32
C ILE A 244 19.90 11.24 -16.23
N GLY A 245 19.74 9.95 -15.97
CA GLY A 245 20.49 9.22 -14.94
C GLY A 245 21.99 9.25 -15.18
N LYS A 246 22.42 9.00 -16.42
CA LYS A 246 23.84 9.12 -16.83
C LYS A 246 24.39 10.52 -16.59
N ARG A 247 23.65 11.56 -16.98
CA ARG A 247 24.05 12.97 -16.76
C ARG A 247 24.19 13.31 -15.28
N VAL A 248 23.29 12.81 -14.44
CA VAL A 248 23.39 13.03 -12.97
C VAL A 248 24.66 12.37 -12.42
N VAL A 249 24.97 11.16 -12.87
CA VAL A 249 26.18 10.44 -12.42
C VAL A 249 27.47 11.13 -12.89
N GLU A 250 27.49 11.66 -14.12
CA GLU A 250 28.62 12.47 -14.61
C GLU A 250 28.87 13.72 -13.76
N GLN A 251 27.80 14.34 -13.24
CA GLN A 251 27.89 15.55 -12.42
C GLN A 251 28.18 15.29 -10.94
N LYS A 252 27.90 14.08 -10.44
CA LYS A 252 28.03 13.73 -9.01
C LYS A 252 29.06 12.63 -8.81
N GLN A 253 30.24 13.02 -8.35
CA GLN A 253 31.34 12.10 -8.09
C GLN A 253 30.93 10.96 -7.14
N GLY A 254 31.18 9.72 -7.57
CA GLY A 254 30.86 8.51 -6.80
C GLY A 254 29.39 8.11 -6.83
N ALA A 255 28.52 8.79 -7.59
CA ALA A 255 27.16 8.33 -7.83
C ALA A 255 27.14 7.11 -8.75
N VAL A 256 26.12 6.26 -8.61
CA VAL A 256 25.94 5.06 -9.44
C VAL A 256 24.55 5.06 -10.02
N TYR A 257 24.47 4.87 -11.35
CA TYR A 257 23.21 4.74 -12.06
C TYR A 257 22.78 3.27 -12.05
N ILE A 258 21.54 3.02 -11.67
CA ILE A 258 20.93 1.70 -11.61
C ILE A 258 19.76 1.67 -12.58
N ASP A 259 19.91 0.82 -13.59
CA ASP A 259 18.91 0.54 -14.61
C ASP A 259 18.88 -0.97 -14.86
N GLU A 260 17.73 -1.58 -14.60
CA GLU A 260 17.54 -3.02 -14.80
C GLU A 260 17.34 -3.38 -16.28
N GLU A 261 17.15 -2.41 -17.17
CA GLU A 261 16.91 -2.64 -18.60
C GLU A 261 18.20 -2.81 -19.41
N LEU A 262 19.33 -2.27 -18.92
CA LEU A 262 20.60 -2.25 -19.64
C LEU A 262 21.35 -3.59 -19.63
N GLY A 263 21.02 -4.48 -18.68
CA GLY A 263 21.69 -5.78 -18.52
C GLY A 263 23.03 -5.72 -17.76
N ASP A 264 23.31 -4.62 -17.06
CA ASP A 264 24.59 -4.39 -16.34
C ASP A 264 24.66 -5.07 -14.95
N TRP A 265 23.58 -5.76 -14.55
CA TRP A 265 23.43 -6.40 -13.25
C TRP A 265 23.20 -7.89 -13.42
N ASP A 266 23.99 -8.71 -12.74
CA ASP A 266 23.75 -10.16 -12.73
C ASP A 266 22.60 -10.48 -11.76
N LEU A 267 21.41 -10.71 -12.31
CA LEU A 267 20.21 -11.05 -11.55
C LEU A 267 19.92 -12.56 -11.58
N SER A 268 20.85 -13.39 -12.06
CA SER A 268 20.64 -14.83 -12.16
C SER A 268 20.36 -15.48 -10.81
N GLU A 269 21.16 -15.17 -9.80
CA GLU A 269 21.04 -15.75 -8.45
C GLU A 269 19.66 -15.42 -7.85
N CYS A 270 19.18 -14.18 -8.00
CA CYS A 270 17.85 -13.72 -7.57
C CYS A 270 16.70 -14.60 -8.07
N TYR A 271 16.70 -14.91 -9.37
CA TYR A 271 15.63 -15.68 -9.98
C TYR A 271 15.84 -17.19 -9.89
N ASN A 272 17.09 -17.66 -9.74
CA ASN A 272 17.38 -19.04 -9.40
C ASN A 272 16.81 -19.41 -8.02
N GLU A 273 16.94 -18.53 -7.02
CA GLU A 273 16.31 -18.71 -5.71
C GLU A 273 14.78 -18.79 -5.85
N LEU A 274 14.16 -17.85 -6.58
CA LEU A 274 12.71 -17.86 -6.81
C LEU A 274 12.24 -19.13 -7.56
N ALA A 275 12.98 -19.58 -8.57
CA ALA A 275 12.69 -20.81 -9.29
C ALA A 275 12.79 -22.04 -8.38
N ALA A 276 13.82 -22.10 -7.52
CA ALA A 276 13.97 -23.18 -6.55
C ALA A 276 12.79 -23.22 -5.57
N GLU A 277 12.35 -22.07 -5.06
CA GLU A 277 11.16 -21.99 -4.20
C GLU A 277 9.90 -22.47 -4.93
N ILE A 278 9.71 -22.10 -6.20
CA ILE A 278 8.57 -22.54 -7.01
C ILE A 278 8.61 -24.06 -7.18
N ILE A 279 9.76 -24.63 -7.54
CA ILE A 279 9.94 -26.07 -7.73
C ILE A 279 9.67 -26.83 -6.42
N GLU A 280 10.18 -26.34 -5.30
CA GLU A 280 9.95 -26.93 -3.98
C GLU A 280 8.47 -26.91 -3.61
N GLN A 281 7.82 -25.75 -3.71
CA GLN A 281 6.41 -25.55 -3.34
C GLN A 281 5.44 -26.34 -4.23
N THR A 282 5.83 -26.57 -5.49
CA THR A 282 5.04 -27.34 -6.46
C THR A 282 5.41 -28.81 -6.51
N LYS A 283 6.46 -29.24 -5.78
CA LYS A 283 7.08 -30.57 -5.87
C LYS A 283 7.48 -30.95 -7.30
N GLY A 284 7.96 -29.96 -8.05
CA GLY A 284 8.36 -30.10 -9.45
C GLY A 284 7.21 -30.21 -10.46
N ASN A 285 5.95 -30.16 -10.02
CA ASN A 285 4.80 -30.18 -10.93
C ASN A 285 4.46 -28.76 -11.41
N VAL A 286 5.05 -28.36 -12.54
CA VAL A 286 4.83 -27.06 -13.20
C VAL A 286 4.71 -27.29 -14.71
N ASP A 287 3.51 -27.13 -15.26
CA ASP A 287 3.29 -27.22 -16.71
C ASP A 287 3.55 -25.87 -17.38
N ALA A 288 3.14 -24.77 -16.72
CA ALA A 288 3.36 -23.42 -17.22
C ALA A 288 3.67 -22.41 -16.12
N LEU A 289 4.52 -21.44 -16.44
CA LEU A 289 4.74 -20.21 -15.68
C LEU A 289 4.16 -19.03 -16.46
N VAL A 290 3.30 -18.24 -15.80
CA VAL A 290 2.68 -17.04 -16.36
C VAL A 290 3.12 -15.81 -15.56
N LEU A 291 3.64 -14.80 -16.25
CA LEU A 291 4.07 -13.56 -15.61
C LEU A 291 3.96 -12.33 -16.50
N GLY A 292 3.62 -11.21 -15.88
CA GLY A 292 3.74 -9.88 -16.44
C GLY A 292 5.19 -9.55 -16.80
N VAL A 293 5.41 -9.05 -18.02
CA VAL A 293 6.72 -8.66 -18.51
C VAL A 293 6.84 -7.14 -18.56
N ASP A 294 7.87 -6.63 -17.90
CA ASP A 294 8.30 -5.23 -17.96
C ASP A 294 9.72 -5.14 -18.52
N THR A 295 10.72 -5.29 -17.66
CA THR A 295 12.15 -5.21 -18.05
C THR A 295 12.68 -6.50 -18.67
N GLY A 296 11.90 -7.57 -18.65
CA GLY A 296 12.27 -8.89 -19.18
C GLY A 296 13.11 -9.76 -18.23
N ASN A 297 13.79 -9.19 -17.23
CA ASN A 297 14.67 -9.92 -16.33
C ASN A 297 14.02 -11.15 -15.68
N ALA A 298 12.81 -10.98 -15.13
CA ALA A 298 12.10 -12.07 -14.47
C ALA A 298 11.77 -13.21 -15.44
N ALA A 299 11.26 -12.89 -16.64
CA ALA A 299 10.94 -13.88 -17.66
C ALA A 299 12.20 -14.61 -18.14
N THR A 300 13.24 -13.86 -18.51
CA THR A 300 14.52 -14.40 -18.97
C THR A 300 15.12 -15.39 -17.98
N HIS A 301 15.30 -14.97 -16.72
CA HIS A 301 16.04 -15.77 -15.75
C HIS A 301 15.20 -16.90 -15.15
N LEU A 302 13.90 -16.70 -14.92
CA LEU A 302 13.02 -17.79 -14.46
C LEU A 302 12.86 -18.86 -15.53
N ALA A 303 12.70 -18.49 -16.81
CA ALA A 303 12.63 -19.44 -17.90
C ALA A 303 13.87 -20.34 -17.93
N ARG A 304 15.06 -19.75 -17.85
CA ARG A 304 16.32 -20.51 -17.81
C ARG A 304 16.38 -21.44 -16.60
N ALA A 305 16.15 -20.92 -15.40
CA ALA A 305 16.25 -21.67 -14.16
C ALA A 305 15.24 -22.82 -14.06
N LEU A 306 14.00 -22.60 -14.52
CA LEU A 306 12.97 -23.64 -14.52
C LEU A 306 13.24 -24.70 -15.59
N ARG A 307 13.63 -24.31 -16.82
CA ARG A 307 13.92 -25.28 -17.91
C ARG A 307 15.10 -26.21 -17.59
N GLU A 308 16.07 -25.76 -16.79
CA GLU A 308 17.17 -26.62 -16.30
C GLU A 308 16.67 -27.80 -15.45
N LYS A 309 15.53 -27.67 -14.77
CA LYS A 309 14.97 -28.70 -13.88
C LYS A 309 13.69 -29.33 -14.42
N ILE A 310 12.94 -28.60 -15.24
CA ILE A 310 11.66 -28.98 -15.84
C ILE A 310 11.72 -28.60 -17.33
N PRO A 311 12.36 -29.42 -18.18
CA PRO A 311 12.61 -29.06 -19.58
C PRO A 311 11.36 -28.76 -20.42
N GLY A 312 10.19 -29.30 -20.03
CA GLY A 312 8.91 -29.11 -20.73
C GLY A 312 8.08 -27.91 -20.28
N VAL A 313 8.54 -27.14 -19.28
CA VAL A 313 7.77 -26.00 -18.74
C VAL A 313 7.53 -24.93 -19.81
N GLN A 314 6.27 -24.52 -19.94
CA GLN A 314 5.87 -23.44 -20.84
C GLN A 314 6.00 -22.09 -20.13
N ILE A 315 6.60 -21.10 -20.80
CA ILE A 315 6.76 -19.75 -20.29
C ILE A 315 5.83 -18.81 -21.05
N VAL A 316 4.84 -18.28 -20.37
CA VAL A 316 3.82 -17.38 -20.93
C VAL A 316 4.08 -15.96 -20.46
N GLY A 317 4.51 -15.11 -21.39
CA GLY A 317 4.72 -13.68 -21.17
C GLY A 317 3.43 -12.90 -21.30
N VAL A 318 3.16 -12.03 -20.34
CA VAL A 318 1.96 -11.19 -20.33
C VAL A 318 2.37 -9.74 -20.50
N GLU A 319 1.76 -9.06 -21.46
CA GLU A 319 1.93 -7.62 -21.63
C GLU A 319 0.57 -6.94 -21.83
N PRO A 320 0.45 -5.64 -21.56
CA PRO A 320 -0.79 -4.93 -21.79
C PRO A 320 -1.04 -4.74 -23.30
N SER A 321 -2.30 -4.65 -23.71
CA SER A 321 -2.65 -4.31 -25.09
C SER A 321 -1.99 -2.99 -25.51
N ASN A 322 -1.44 -2.94 -26.73
CA ASN A 322 -0.64 -1.84 -27.29
C ASN A 322 0.79 -1.67 -26.71
N SER A 323 1.24 -2.61 -25.86
CA SER A 323 2.67 -2.79 -25.59
C SER A 323 3.39 -3.36 -26.83
N ALA A 324 4.70 -3.16 -26.90
CA ALA A 324 5.57 -3.58 -28.00
C ALA A 324 6.72 -4.47 -27.53
N ILE A 325 6.54 -5.23 -26.43
CA ILE A 325 7.57 -6.16 -25.98
C ILE A 325 7.52 -7.44 -26.81
N CYS A 326 6.33 -7.94 -27.14
CA CYS A 326 6.19 -9.16 -27.95
C CYS A 326 6.69 -8.97 -29.39
N ASP A 327 6.48 -7.78 -29.96
CA ASP A 327 6.95 -7.41 -31.29
C ASP A 327 8.30 -6.70 -31.20
N GLN A 328 9.38 -7.49 -31.21
CA GLN A 328 10.76 -7.02 -31.02
C GLN A 328 11.24 -6.00 -32.06
N ASN A 329 10.55 -5.88 -33.19
CA ASN A 329 10.86 -4.91 -34.23
C ASN A 329 9.94 -3.70 -34.21
N ALA A 330 8.85 -3.73 -33.45
CA ALA A 330 7.98 -2.58 -33.27
C ALA A 330 8.58 -1.61 -32.26
N LEU A 331 8.91 -0.41 -32.75
CA LEU A 331 8.84 0.77 -31.92
C LEU A 331 7.37 1.19 -31.91
N ASN A 332 6.74 1.32 -30.76
CA ASN A 332 5.45 2.00 -30.70
C ASN A 332 5.71 3.52 -30.53
N PRO A 333 5.65 4.34 -31.60
CA PRO A 333 5.89 5.77 -31.50
C PRO A 333 4.74 6.49 -30.77
N LEU A 334 3.61 5.82 -30.57
CA LEU A 334 2.49 6.38 -29.82
C LEU A 334 2.81 6.24 -28.33
N ALA A 335 2.72 7.37 -27.62
CA ALA A 335 2.79 7.42 -26.16
C ALA A 335 1.94 6.28 -25.57
N ARG A 336 2.53 5.56 -24.60
CA ARG A 336 1.92 4.48 -23.82
C ARG A 336 0.41 4.68 -23.66
N ARG A 337 -0.40 3.74 -24.17
CA ARG A 337 -1.88 3.80 -24.16
C ARG A 337 -2.55 2.90 -23.12
N TRP A 338 -1.78 2.36 -22.18
CA TRP A 338 -2.30 1.50 -21.12
C TRP A 338 -2.02 2.07 -19.72
N LEU A 339 -2.96 1.83 -18.82
CA LEU A 339 -2.98 2.31 -17.45
C LEU A 339 -2.20 1.39 -16.50
N CYS A 340 -2.25 0.09 -16.73
CA CYS A 340 -1.63 -0.91 -15.85
C CYS A 340 -0.14 -0.61 -15.66
N GLU A 341 0.29 -0.44 -14.41
CA GLU A 341 1.68 -0.20 -14.06
C GLU A 341 2.49 -1.50 -13.98
N ASP A 342 3.82 -1.36 -13.95
CA ASP A 342 4.80 -2.45 -13.73
C ASP A 342 4.81 -3.59 -14.77
N ILE A 343 4.09 -3.45 -15.89
CA ILE A 343 4.16 -4.27 -17.09
C ILE A 343 4.06 -3.41 -18.36
N GLY A 344 4.58 -3.94 -19.46
CA GLY A 344 4.51 -3.35 -20.80
C GLY A 344 5.51 -2.23 -21.07
N ARG A 345 5.95 -2.14 -22.32
CA ARG A 345 6.90 -1.13 -22.81
C ARG A 345 6.60 -0.75 -24.26
N VAL A 346 7.11 0.40 -24.68
CA VAL A 346 7.02 0.88 -26.06
C VAL A 346 8.14 0.34 -26.97
N TYR A 347 9.04 -0.48 -26.39
CA TYR A 347 10.12 -1.21 -27.04
C TYR A 347 10.45 -2.47 -26.23
N ALA A 348 11.06 -3.49 -26.85
CA ALA A 348 11.59 -4.65 -26.14
C ALA A 348 12.91 -4.29 -25.39
N PRO A 349 12.99 -4.48 -24.05
CA PRO A 349 14.20 -4.18 -23.30
C PRO A 349 15.36 -5.12 -23.62
N ARG A 350 16.60 -4.63 -23.49
CA ARG A 350 17.80 -5.43 -23.75
C ARG A 350 17.97 -6.62 -22.80
N ALA A 351 17.47 -6.51 -21.57
CA ALA A 351 17.50 -7.60 -20.59
C ALA A 351 16.53 -8.76 -20.89
N LEU A 352 15.61 -8.60 -21.86
CA LEU A 352 14.74 -9.68 -22.30
C LEU A 352 15.45 -10.58 -23.32
N ALA A 353 15.63 -11.85 -22.98
CA ALA A 353 15.99 -12.88 -23.96
C ALA A 353 14.72 -13.31 -24.70
N ALA A 354 14.56 -12.87 -25.94
CA ALA A 354 13.43 -13.17 -26.83
C ALA A 354 12.92 -14.62 -26.78
N ASN A 355 13.84 -15.58 -26.81
CA ASN A 355 13.57 -17.03 -26.84
C ASN A 355 13.25 -17.64 -25.46
N SER A 356 13.19 -16.82 -24.42
CA SER A 356 12.80 -17.26 -23.07
C SER A 356 11.29 -17.42 -22.90
N ILE A 357 10.49 -16.84 -23.80
CA ILE A 357 9.02 -16.86 -23.75
C ILE A 357 8.49 -17.70 -24.90
N ASP A 358 7.64 -18.68 -24.58
CA ASP A 358 7.03 -19.59 -25.55
C ASP A 358 5.76 -19.00 -26.16
N MET A 359 5.01 -18.24 -25.37
CA MET A 359 3.73 -17.63 -25.78
C MET A 359 3.57 -16.24 -25.18
N TRP A 360 3.01 -15.32 -25.97
CA TRP A 360 2.61 -14.00 -25.51
C TRP A 360 1.09 -13.88 -25.42
N ILE A 361 0.60 -13.31 -24.32
CA ILE A 361 -0.80 -12.97 -24.14
C ILE A 361 -0.90 -11.47 -23.85
N GLN A 362 -1.61 -10.75 -24.71
CA GLN A 362 -1.93 -9.34 -24.49
C GLN A 362 -3.21 -9.21 -23.68
N VAL A 363 -3.17 -8.38 -22.63
CA VAL A 363 -4.32 -8.16 -21.74
C VAL A 363 -4.68 -6.68 -21.71
N SER A 364 -5.96 -6.36 -21.91
CA SER A 364 -6.46 -4.98 -21.82
C SER A 364 -6.60 -4.53 -20.36
N ASP A 365 -6.56 -3.21 -20.12
CA ASP A 365 -6.63 -2.66 -18.76
C ASP A 365 -7.92 -3.07 -18.03
N ASN A 366 -9.08 -3.02 -18.69
CA ASN A 366 -10.35 -3.43 -18.07
C ASN A 366 -10.31 -4.89 -17.56
N VAL A 367 -9.67 -5.79 -18.31
CA VAL A 367 -9.50 -7.19 -17.90
C VAL A 367 -8.52 -7.30 -16.72
N ALA A 368 -7.40 -6.59 -16.78
CA ALA A 368 -6.38 -6.59 -15.72
C ALA A 368 -6.94 -6.06 -14.39
N TYR A 369 -7.60 -4.90 -14.41
CA TYR A 369 -8.13 -4.24 -13.23
C TYR A 369 -9.36 -4.95 -12.65
N SER A 370 -10.29 -5.44 -13.49
CA SER A 370 -11.40 -6.27 -13.02
C SER A 370 -10.86 -7.55 -12.35
N MET A 371 -9.92 -8.27 -12.98
CA MET A 371 -9.37 -9.49 -12.38
C MET A 371 -8.64 -9.19 -11.07
N ALA A 372 -7.92 -8.07 -10.97
CA ALA A 372 -7.31 -7.63 -9.71
C ALA A 372 -8.35 -7.38 -8.60
N ARG A 373 -9.51 -6.80 -8.92
CA ARG A 373 -10.62 -6.65 -7.95
C ARG A 373 -11.19 -8.01 -7.52
N GLN A 374 -11.32 -8.96 -8.44
CA GLN A 374 -11.77 -10.32 -8.10
C GLN A 374 -10.76 -11.03 -7.18
N LEU A 375 -9.46 -10.85 -7.42
CA LEU A 375 -8.41 -11.35 -6.53
C LEU A 375 -8.54 -10.75 -5.12
N ILE A 376 -8.74 -9.43 -5.02
CA ILE A 376 -8.91 -8.75 -3.73
C ILE A 376 -10.14 -9.29 -2.99
N GLN A 377 -11.27 -9.46 -3.67
CA GLN A 377 -12.49 -10.03 -3.10
C GLN A 377 -12.30 -11.48 -2.61
N ALA A 378 -11.42 -12.24 -3.26
CA ALA A 378 -11.02 -13.59 -2.85
C ALA A 378 -9.92 -13.63 -1.77
N GLY A 379 -9.51 -12.46 -1.22
CA GLY A 379 -8.49 -12.36 -0.18
C GLY A 379 -7.04 -12.34 -0.67
N VAL A 380 -6.81 -12.21 -1.98
CA VAL A 380 -5.49 -12.06 -2.60
C VAL A 380 -5.27 -10.59 -2.96
N PHE A 381 -4.59 -9.87 -2.07
CA PHE A 381 -4.45 -8.40 -2.12
C PHE A 381 -3.35 -7.92 -3.11
N ALA A 382 -3.45 -8.34 -4.37
CA ALA A 382 -2.47 -8.10 -5.43
C ALA A 382 -2.84 -6.94 -6.37
N GLY A 383 -1.84 -6.36 -7.04
CA GLY A 383 -2.02 -5.21 -7.95
C GLY A 383 -2.58 -5.55 -9.34
N PRO A 384 -2.76 -4.55 -10.22
CA PRO A 384 -3.28 -4.73 -11.59
C PRO A 384 -2.42 -5.65 -12.47
N SER A 385 -1.09 -5.62 -12.33
CA SER A 385 -0.16 -6.49 -13.07
C SER A 385 -0.37 -7.98 -12.75
N ALA A 386 -0.69 -8.28 -11.48
CA ALA A 386 -1.09 -9.59 -11.03
C ALA A 386 -2.48 -9.99 -11.58
N GLY A 387 -3.42 -9.05 -11.64
CA GLY A 387 -4.70 -9.23 -12.32
C GLY A 387 -4.54 -9.60 -13.80
N ALA A 388 -3.67 -8.89 -14.53
CA ALA A 388 -3.33 -9.21 -15.91
C ALA A 388 -2.75 -10.63 -16.05
N SER A 389 -1.78 -10.97 -15.19
CA SER A 389 -1.10 -12.28 -15.21
C SER A 389 -2.08 -13.43 -14.93
N VAL A 390 -2.99 -13.26 -13.98
CA VAL A 390 -4.01 -14.28 -13.65
C VAL A 390 -5.06 -14.39 -14.76
N ALA A 391 -5.47 -13.28 -15.37
CA ALA A 391 -6.38 -13.31 -16.51
C ALA A 391 -5.76 -14.04 -17.71
N ALA A 392 -4.48 -13.79 -18.00
CA ALA A 392 -3.73 -14.50 -19.03
C ALA A 392 -3.55 -15.98 -18.69
N ALA A 393 -3.30 -16.34 -17.43
CA ALA A 393 -3.21 -17.73 -16.99
C ALA A 393 -4.50 -18.50 -17.25
N ARG A 394 -5.65 -17.85 -17.02
CA ARG A 394 -6.96 -18.42 -17.39
C ARG A 394 -7.10 -18.58 -18.89
N MET A 395 -6.75 -17.57 -19.68
CA MET A 395 -6.82 -17.63 -21.15
C MET A 395 -5.97 -18.78 -21.70
N TYR A 396 -4.72 -18.86 -21.25
CA TYR A 396 -3.77 -19.93 -21.59
C TYR A 396 -4.31 -21.32 -21.22
N ALA A 397 -4.74 -21.50 -19.97
CA ALA A 397 -5.23 -22.79 -19.52
C ALA A 397 -6.48 -23.26 -20.28
N THR A 398 -7.30 -22.31 -20.75
CA THR A 398 -8.48 -22.58 -21.57
C THR A 398 -8.10 -22.90 -23.02
N SER A 399 -7.19 -22.12 -23.64
CA SER A 399 -6.78 -22.31 -25.03
C SER A 399 -6.04 -23.63 -25.23
N GLU A 400 -5.18 -23.99 -24.29
CA GLU A 400 -4.42 -25.25 -24.31
C GLU A 400 -5.22 -26.45 -23.76
N ALA A 401 -6.49 -26.24 -23.39
CA ALA A 401 -7.37 -27.26 -22.85
C ALA A 401 -6.72 -28.09 -21.71
N LEU A 402 -6.05 -27.41 -20.78
CA LEU A 402 -5.31 -28.06 -19.71
C LEU A 402 -6.22 -28.89 -18.81
N GLN A 403 -5.74 -30.08 -18.45
CA GLN A 403 -6.48 -31.11 -17.73
C GLN A 403 -6.22 -31.07 -16.22
N CYS A 404 -7.04 -31.81 -15.48
CA CYS A 404 -6.84 -32.00 -14.05
C CYS A 404 -5.46 -32.62 -13.77
N GLY A 405 -4.76 -32.12 -12.76
CA GLY A 405 -3.40 -32.55 -12.40
C GLY A 405 -2.30 -31.67 -12.98
N GLN A 406 -2.58 -30.95 -14.07
CA GLN A 406 -1.68 -29.93 -14.60
C GLN A 406 -1.72 -28.67 -13.75
N ARG A 407 -0.59 -27.95 -13.68
CA ARG A 407 -0.41 -26.76 -12.84
C ARG A 407 0.15 -25.58 -13.61
N VAL A 408 -0.54 -24.45 -13.47
CA VAL A 408 -0.10 -23.14 -13.96
C VAL A 408 0.31 -22.27 -12.76
N VAL A 409 1.58 -21.87 -12.73
CA VAL A 409 2.12 -20.97 -11.70
C VAL A 409 2.05 -19.53 -12.22
N VAL A 410 1.50 -18.62 -11.43
CA VAL A 410 1.38 -17.19 -11.76
C VAL A 410 2.18 -16.35 -10.78
N ILE A 411 3.01 -15.44 -11.27
CA ILE A 411 3.75 -14.50 -10.42
C ILE A 411 2.86 -13.30 -10.06
N LEU A 412 2.61 -13.08 -8.77
CA LEU A 412 1.87 -11.91 -8.28
C LEU A 412 2.85 -10.88 -7.71
N GLY A 413 3.27 -9.97 -8.58
CA GLY A 413 4.49 -9.16 -8.40
C GLY A 413 4.42 -8.05 -7.35
N ASP A 414 3.24 -7.47 -7.09
CA ASP A 414 3.08 -6.37 -6.13
C ASP A 414 1.66 -6.29 -5.53
N THR A 415 1.48 -5.39 -4.55
CA THR A 415 0.28 -5.33 -3.70
C THR A 415 -0.72 -4.27 -4.15
N ALA A 416 -2.02 -4.54 -3.97
CA ALA A 416 -3.10 -3.58 -4.18
C ALA A 416 -2.94 -2.28 -3.35
N ARG A 417 -2.20 -2.33 -2.24
CA ARG A 417 -1.91 -1.14 -1.39
C ARG A 417 -1.29 0.01 -2.18
N ASN A 418 -0.53 -0.28 -3.22
CA ASN A 418 0.15 0.74 -4.03
C ASN A 418 -0.81 1.54 -4.93
N TYR A 419 -2.08 1.18 -4.98
CA TYR A 419 -3.07 1.63 -5.95
C TYR A 419 -4.34 2.19 -5.27
N GLY A 420 -4.17 2.96 -4.19
CA GLY A 420 -5.25 3.58 -3.43
C GLY A 420 -6.12 4.51 -4.27
N GLU A 421 -5.48 5.45 -4.95
CA GLU A 421 -6.16 6.42 -5.84
C GLU A 421 -6.63 5.81 -7.18
N THR A 422 -6.24 4.58 -7.52
CA THR A 422 -6.56 3.92 -8.80
C THR A 422 -7.37 2.64 -8.62
N LEU A 423 -6.73 1.47 -8.52
CA LEU A 423 -7.38 0.16 -8.41
C LEU A 423 -8.42 0.12 -7.30
N LEU A 424 -8.14 0.71 -6.13
CA LEU A 424 -9.03 0.69 -4.96
C LEU A 424 -10.15 1.76 -5.00
N SER A 425 -10.11 2.66 -5.96
CA SER A 425 -11.12 3.72 -6.14
C SER A 425 -12.19 3.29 -7.15
N ASP A 426 -13.43 3.10 -6.69
CA ASP A 426 -14.55 2.74 -7.56
C ASP A 426 -14.85 3.85 -8.58
N ASP A 427 -14.73 5.12 -8.18
CA ASP A 427 -14.89 6.28 -9.08
C ASP A 427 -13.87 6.28 -10.20
N TRP A 428 -12.59 6.01 -9.87
CA TRP A 428 -11.53 6.01 -10.86
C TRP A 428 -11.72 4.85 -11.84
N MET A 429 -12.09 3.67 -11.33
CA MET A 429 -12.42 2.51 -12.14
C MET A 429 -13.60 2.76 -13.10
N LEU A 430 -14.66 3.43 -12.64
CA LEU A 430 -15.80 3.83 -13.48
C LEU A 430 -15.41 4.86 -14.54
N ALA A 431 -14.64 5.88 -14.15
CA ALA A 431 -14.22 6.97 -15.05
C ALA A 431 -13.35 6.49 -16.21
N HIS A 432 -12.68 5.34 -16.07
CA HIS A 432 -11.80 4.74 -17.06
C HIS A 432 -12.37 3.46 -17.70
N ASP A 433 -13.65 3.13 -17.45
CA ASP A 433 -14.33 1.95 -18.00
C ASP A 433 -13.59 0.62 -17.73
N LEU A 434 -13.13 0.45 -16.48
CA LEU A 434 -12.26 -0.68 -16.10
C LEU A 434 -13.00 -1.83 -15.40
N LEU A 435 -14.29 -1.69 -15.18
CA LEU A 435 -15.11 -2.69 -14.50
C LEU A 435 -15.73 -3.64 -15.51
N ASP A 436 -15.81 -4.93 -15.17
CA ASP A 436 -16.59 -5.86 -15.97
C ASP A 436 -18.10 -5.59 -15.80
N ALA A 437 -18.90 -6.12 -16.72
CA ALA A 437 -20.36 -5.90 -16.74
C ALA A 437 -21.06 -6.31 -15.44
N ARG A 438 -20.52 -7.31 -14.72
CA ARG A 438 -21.09 -7.76 -13.45
C ARG A 438 -20.76 -6.78 -12.34
N MET A 439 -19.50 -6.38 -12.17
CA MET A 439 -19.10 -5.39 -11.17
C MET A 439 -19.79 -4.05 -11.41
N LEU A 440 -19.89 -3.63 -12.67
CA LEU A 440 -20.64 -2.46 -13.06
C LEU A 440 -22.11 -2.60 -12.63
N GLY A 441 -22.72 -3.75 -12.93
CA GLY A 441 -24.08 -4.07 -12.49
C GLY A 441 -24.24 -4.08 -10.96
N ASP A 442 -23.27 -4.59 -10.21
CA ASP A 442 -23.30 -4.63 -8.75
C ASP A 442 -23.16 -3.23 -8.13
N ILE A 443 -22.27 -2.40 -8.68
CA ILE A 443 -22.11 -1.00 -8.24
C ILE A 443 -23.34 -0.19 -8.60
N GLN A 444 -23.85 -0.31 -9.83
CA GLN A 444 -25.07 0.35 -10.27
C GLN A 444 -26.29 -0.13 -9.46
N ARG A 445 -26.40 -1.42 -9.16
CA ARG A 445 -27.44 -1.97 -8.28
C ARG A 445 -27.35 -1.38 -6.88
N LYS A 446 -26.15 -1.33 -6.28
CA LYS A 446 -25.97 -0.71 -4.97
C LYS A 446 -26.32 0.78 -4.98
N GLN A 447 -25.93 1.52 -6.02
CA GLN A 447 -26.19 2.96 -6.10
C GLN A 447 -27.64 3.30 -6.45
N ILE A 448 -28.22 2.59 -7.43
CA ILE A 448 -29.53 2.88 -8.02
C ILE A 448 -30.63 2.06 -7.38
N GLU A 449 -30.50 0.74 -7.19
CA GLU A 449 -31.60 -0.07 -6.65
C GLU A 449 -31.81 0.17 -5.15
N GLN A 450 -30.73 0.40 -4.39
CA GLN A 450 -30.83 0.63 -2.94
C GLN A 450 -31.68 1.86 -2.62
N TYR A 451 -31.51 2.95 -3.38
CA TYR A 451 -32.20 4.21 -3.13
C TYR A 451 -33.28 4.56 -4.18
N ARG A 452 -33.32 3.90 -5.34
CA ARG A 452 -34.24 4.15 -6.49
C ARG A 452 -34.38 5.62 -6.88
N ALA A 453 -33.26 6.33 -6.97
CA ALA A 453 -33.21 7.77 -7.25
C ALA A 453 -33.96 8.65 -6.23
N ALA A 454 -34.20 8.15 -5.01
CA ALA A 454 -34.71 8.97 -3.91
C ALA A 454 -33.73 10.10 -3.55
N SER A 455 -34.27 11.21 -3.08
CA SER A 455 -33.54 12.38 -2.61
C SER A 455 -33.64 12.53 -1.09
N ILE A 456 -32.93 13.50 -0.54
CA ILE A 456 -33.00 13.83 0.90
C ILE A 456 -34.42 14.22 1.33
N GLU A 457 -35.20 14.82 0.44
CA GLU A 457 -36.61 15.14 0.69
C GLU A 457 -37.44 13.90 1.07
N ASP A 458 -37.14 12.74 0.47
CA ASP A 458 -37.83 11.48 0.74
C ASP A 458 -37.55 10.92 2.16
N LEU A 459 -36.51 11.41 2.84
CA LEU A 459 -36.25 11.05 4.25
C LEU A 459 -37.27 11.67 5.20
N GLN A 460 -37.96 12.74 4.78
CA GLN A 460 -38.90 13.50 5.61
C GLN A 460 -38.27 13.92 6.94
N LEU A 461 -37.09 14.53 6.87
CA LEU A 461 -36.35 14.95 8.05
C LEU A 461 -37.15 15.98 8.87
N PRO A 462 -37.09 15.93 10.20
CA PRO A 462 -37.67 16.96 11.05
C PRO A 462 -36.95 18.30 10.82
N ALA A 463 -37.67 19.40 11.05
CA ALA A 463 -37.10 20.74 10.96
C ALA A 463 -35.92 20.88 11.93
N ALA A 464 -34.78 21.39 11.42
CA ALA A 464 -33.60 21.57 12.25
C ALA A 464 -33.84 22.61 13.34
N VAL A 465 -33.59 22.21 14.60
CA VAL A 465 -33.50 23.14 15.73
C VAL A 465 -32.11 23.75 15.71
N THR A 466 -32.02 25.09 15.72
CA THR A 466 -30.74 25.81 15.61
C THR A 466 -30.52 26.73 16.80
N VAL A 467 -29.25 26.92 17.17
CA VAL A 467 -28.82 27.85 18.23
C VAL A 467 -28.16 29.08 17.58
N SER A 468 -28.34 30.26 18.17
CA SER A 468 -27.67 31.48 17.72
C SER A 468 -26.22 31.51 18.20
N GLU A 469 -25.32 32.10 17.43
CA GLU A 469 -23.90 32.22 17.79
C GLU A 469 -23.63 32.94 19.13
N ASN A 470 -24.59 33.74 19.60
CA ASN A 470 -24.51 34.49 20.86
C ASN A 470 -25.25 33.83 22.02
N ASP A 471 -25.93 32.71 21.79
CA ASP A 471 -26.57 31.95 22.87
C ASP A 471 -25.51 31.33 23.79
N THR A 472 -25.91 31.03 25.02
CA THR A 472 -25.01 30.54 26.06
C THR A 472 -24.75 29.04 25.89
N MET A 473 -23.56 28.60 26.30
CA MET A 473 -23.20 27.18 26.32
C MET A 473 -24.16 26.34 27.16
N GLY A 474 -24.66 26.88 28.29
CA GLY A 474 -25.66 26.21 29.12
C GLY A 474 -26.97 25.94 28.36
N ALA A 475 -27.53 26.97 27.72
CA ALA A 475 -28.76 26.85 26.95
C ALA A 475 -28.61 25.87 25.77
N ALA A 476 -27.45 25.85 25.12
CA ALA A 476 -27.17 24.91 24.04
C ALA A 476 -27.08 23.45 24.54
N ILE A 477 -26.48 23.21 25.71
CA ILE A 477 -26.42 21.87 26.32
C ILE A 477 -27.81 21.41 26.75
N GLU A 478 -28.58 22.26 27.44
CA GLU A 478 -29.95 21.96 27.86
C GLU A 478 -30.82 21.60 26.65
N LEU A 479 -30.80 22.42 25.60
CA LEU A 479 -31.54 22.15 24.37
C LEU A 479 -31.16 20.81 23.73
N MET A 480 -29.86 20.49 23.69
CA MET A 480 -29.39 19.21 23.16
C MET A 480 -29.83 18.02 24.03
N MET A 481 -29.86 18.17 25.36
CA MET A 481 -30.30 17.11 26.29
C MET A 481 -31.82 16.91 26.27
N GLU A 482 -32.61 17.99 26.25
CA GLU A 482 -34.07 17.92 26.24
C GLU A 482 -34.62 17.27 24.96
N ASN A 483 -33.93 17.46 23.85
CA ASN A 483 -34.35 16.94 22.54
C ASN A 483 -33.55 15.70 22.09
N ASP A 484 -32.72 15.13 22.97
CA ASP A 484 -31.84 13.99 22.67
C ASP A 484 -30.94 14.19 21.43
N PHE A 485 -30.50 15.43 21.18
CA PHE A 485 -29.62 15.75 20.05
C PHE A 485 -28.15 15.56 20.41
N SER A 486 -27.42 14.77 19.60
CA SER A 486 -25.97 14.65 19.73
C SER A 486 -25.20 15.90 19.26
N GLN A 487 -25.84 16.72 18.43
CA GLN A 487 -25.24 17.90 17.81
C GLN A 487 -26.30 18.92 17.42
N VAL A 488 -25.93 20.20 17.50
CA VAL A 488 -26.80 21.33 17.16
C VAL A 488 -26.14 22.26 16.13
N PRO A 489 -26.82 22.63 15.03
CA PRO A 489 -26.33 23.62 14.09
C PRO A 489 -26.36 25.01 14.70
N ILE A 490 -25.31 25.79 14.44
CA ILE A 490 -25.17 27.16 14.92
C ILE A 490 -25.35 28.12 13.76
N THR A 491 -26.22 29.11 13.97
CA THR A 491 -26.55 30.14 12.99
C THR A 491 -25.97 31.49 13.38
N GLY A 492 -25.45 32.20 12.38
CA GLY A 492 -24.94 33.56 12.53
C GLY A 492 -25.99 34.62 12.17
N PRO A 493 -25.55 35.86 11.88
CA PRO A 493 -26.43 36.93 11.42
C PRO A 493 -27.18 36.49 10.15
N ASN A 494 -28.46 36.83 10.06
CA ASN A 494 -29.38 36.41 8.97
C ASN A 494 -29.66 34.90 8.89
N ARG A 495 -29.58 34.18 10.02
CA ARG A 495 -29.87 32.72 10.15
C ARG A 495 -28.94 31.78 9.37
N ARG A 496 -27.91 32.32 8.72
CA ARG A 496 -26.94 31.55 7.94
C ARG A 496 -26.22 30.52 8.82
N LEU A 497 -26.10 29.28 8.34
CA LEU A 497 -25.37 28.22 9.01
C LEU A 497 -23.86 28.52 9.03
N ILE A 498 -23.28 28.73 10.21
CA ILE A 498 -21.85 29.08 10.39
C ILE A 498 -21.01 27.94 10.97
N GLY A 499 -21.64 26.99 11.65
CA GLY A 499 -20.96 25.90 12.33
C GLY A 499 -21.93 24.97 13.03
N TYR A 500 -21.40 24.12 13.89
CA TYR A 500 -22.18 23.27 14.79
C TYR A 500 -21.42 23.00 16.08
N LEU A 501 -22.14 22.56 17.10
CA LEU A 501 -21.61 22.14 18.39
C LEU A 501 -22.08 20.71 18.66
N THR A 502 -21.20 19.87 19.21
CA THR A 502 -21.57 18.52 19.66
C THR A 502 -21.73 18.51 21.17
N LEU A 503 -22.69 17.72 21.66
CA LEU A 503 -22.96 17.60 23.09
C LEU A 503 -21.72 17.11 23.86
N SER A 504 -21.02 16.11 23.31
CA SER A 504 -19.79 15.58 23.90
C SER A 504 -18.70 16.64 24.05
N ALA A 505 -18.46 17.44 23.01
CA ALA A 505 -17.45 18.50 23.08
C ALA A 505 -17.85 19.58 24.09
N ALA A 506 -19.13 19.95 24.11
CA ALA A 506 -19.67 20.94 25.05
C ALA A 506 -19.52 20.47 26.51
N GLN A 507 -19.86 19.22 26.80
CA GLN A 507 -19.72 18.61 28.13
C GLN A 507 -18.27 18.51 28.56
N THR A 508 -17.38 18.00 27.70
CA THR A 508 -15.94 17.91 28.03
C THR A 508 -15.32 19.29 28.28
N LEU A 509 -15.73 20.33 27.54
CA LEU A 509 -15.26 21.70 27.77
C LEU A 509 -15.79 22.27 29.09
N ALA A 510 -17.03 21.95 29.46
CA ALA A 510 -17.62 22.36 30.74
C ALA A 510 -16.96 21.64 31.93
N GLU A 511 -16.76 20.32 31.84
CA GLU A 511 -16.12 19.49 32.89
C GLU A 511 -14.68 19.92 33.17
N ASN A 512 -13.92 20.25 32.12
CA ASN A 512 -12.54 20.72 32.24
C ASN A 512 -12.43 22.20 32.68
N GLY A 513 -13.55 22.88 32.91
CA GLY A 513 -13.59 24.30 33.28
C GLY A 513 -13.15 25.25 32.16
N ALA A 514 -13.02 24.75 30.93
CA ALA A 514 -12.60 25.52 29.75
C ALA A 514 -13.74 26.35 29.14
N ALA A 515 -14.99 25.94 29.35
CA ALA A 515 -16.20 26.69 29.00
C ALA A 515 -17.09 26.86 30.24
N LYS A 516 -17.55 28.08 30.49
CA LYS A 516 -18.54 28.40 31.52
C LYS A 516 -19.94 28.40 30.92
N ALA A 517 -20.96 28.17 31.76
CA ALA A 517 -22.35 28.12 31.31
C ALA A 517 -22.83 29.39 30.61
N HIS A 518 -22.27 30.56 30.94
CA HIS A 518 -22.61 31.86 30.34
C HIS A 518 -21.77 32.23 29.12
N ASP A 519 -20.75 31.44 28.77
CA ASP A 519 -19.91 31.74 27.63
C ASP A 519 -20.70 31.53 26.33
N PRO A 520 -20.50 32.38 25.30
CA PRO A 520 -21.23 32.27 24.05
C PRO A 520 -20.73 31.10 23.19
N VAL A 521 -21.64 30.36 22.55
CA VAL A 521 -21.33 29.16 21.75
C VAL A 521 -20.35 29.40 20.61
N LYS A 522 -20.28 30.63 20.04
CA LYS A 522 -19.34 30.98 18.95
C LYS A 522 -17.86 30.79 19.28
N GLN A 523 -17.51 30.71 20.57
CA GLN A 523 -16.14 30.49 21.03
C GLN A 523 -15.73 29.02 20.90
N PHE A 524 -16.67 28.09 21.04
CA PHE A 524 -16.40 26.65 21.15
C PHE A 524 -16.93 25.82 19.99
N MET A 525 -17.67 26.43 19.06
CA MET A 525 -18.22 25.74 17.90
C MET A 525 -17.17 25.27 16.88
N LEU A 526 -17.49 24.19 16.19
CA LEU A 526 -16.80 23.79 14.97
C LEU A 526 -17.27 24.70 13.82
N ARG A 527 -16.35 25.50 13.29
CA ARG A 527 -16.68 26.49 12.25
C ARG A 527 -16.58 25.88 10.87
N PHE A 528 -17.54 26.22 10.02
CA PHE A 528 -17.49 25.89 8.61
C PHE A 528 -16.68 26.91 7.81
N THR A 529 -15.75 26.46 6.97
CA THR A 529 -15.03 27.29 5.99
C THR A 529 -15.79 27.36 4.65
N GLY A 530 -15.89 28.56 4.06
CA GLY A 530 -16.42 28.78 2.70
C GLY A 530 -17.08 30.15 2.48
N ARG A 531 -16.63 30.88 1.44
CA ARG A 531 -17.34 32.04 0.83
C ARG A 531 -18.54 31.53 0.01
N PRO A 532 -19.60 32.34 -0.19
CA PRO A 532 -20.72 31.97 -1.05
C PRO A 532 -20.25 31.77 -2.50
N ALA A 533 -20.74 30.70 -3.13
CA ALA A 533 -20.50 30.40 -4.53
C ALA A 533 -21.26 31.39 -5.41
N THR A 534 -20.55 32.31 -6.05
CA THR A 534 -21.00 32.92 -7.30
C THR A 534 -20.20 32.25 -8.41
N ASP A 535 -20.93 31.68 -9.37
CA ASP A 535 -20.49 30.86 -10.51
C ASP A 535 -20.01 29.43 -10.23
N ASN A 536 -20.90 28.47 -10.53
CA ASN A 536 -20.61 27.39 -11.47
C ASN A 536 -21.92 26.68 -11.87
N ARG A 537 -22.51 27.13 -12.98
CA ARG A 537 -23.31 26.26 -13.86
C ARG A 537 -22.32 25.48 -14.73
N ALA A 538 -21.87 24.34 -14.23
CA ALA A 538 -21.33 23.24 -15.05
C ALA A 538 -21.06 22.05 -14.12
N ASP A 539 -21.71 20.94 -14.44
CA ASP A 539 -21.61 19.60 -13.85
C ASP A 539 -22.07 19.45 -12.41
N GLY A 540 -23.14 18.66 -12.23
CA GLY A 540 -23.63 18.12 -10.96
C GLY A 540 -22.65 17.15 -10.30
N ARG A 541 -21.40 17.61 -10.11
CA ARG A 541 -20.34 16.95 -9.38
C ARG A 541 -19.96 17.85 -8.22
N TYR A 542 -19.83 17.23 -7.05
CA TYR A 542 -19.23 17.80 -5.85
C TYR A 542 -17.97 18.61 -6.19
N THR A 543 -18.06 19.93 -6.17
CA THR A 543 -16.91 20.80 -6.38
C THR A 543 -16.35 21.22 -5.02
N PRO A 544 -15.19 20.69 -4.60
CA PRO A 544 -14.51 21.17 -3.40
C PRO A 544 -13.91 22.55 -3.68
N VAL A 545 -14.29 23.57 -2.92
CA VAL A 545 -13.54 24.83 -2.86
C VAL A 545 -12.42 24.66 -1.84
N LEU A 546 -11.21 24.36 -2.32
CA LEU A 546 -9.99 24.16 -1.53
C LEU A 546 -9.59 25.41 -0.74
N SER A 547 -9.35 25.25 0.56
CA SER A 547 -8.52 26.16 1.36
C SER A 547 -7.90 25.39 2.53
N LEU A 548 -6.61 25.09 2.42
CA LEU A 548 -5.76 24.59 3.50
C LEU A 548 -5.17 25.79 4.25
N ALA A 549 -5.58 26.00 5.49
CA ALA A 549 -4.85 26.82 6.45
C ALA A 549 -5.11 26.33 7.88
N ALA A 550 -4.16 25.58 8.43
CA ALA A 550 -4.06 25.33 9.85
C ALA A 550 -2.94 26.22 10.42
N THR A 551 -3.30 27.19 11.25
CA THR A 551 -2.37 27.99 12.07
C THR A 551 -2.69 27.81 13.56
N PRO A 552 -1.69 27.92 14.46
CA PRO A 552 -1.65 27.21 15.74
C PRO A 552 -2.45 27.84 16.90
N SER A 553 -3.45 28.70 16.64
CA SER A 553 -4.29 29.29 17.70
C SER A 553 -5.77 29.44 17.33
N SER A 554 -6.25 28.71 16.31
CA SER A 554 -7.58 28.96 15.74
C SER A 554 -8.50 27.75 15.83
N SER A 555 -9.77 28.00 16.21
CA SER A 555 -10.92 27.08 16.17
C SER A 555 -10.82 26.07 15.02
N ILE A 556 -11.06 24.78 15.29
CA ILE A 556 -11.05 23.72 14.27
C ILE A 556 -12.04 24.11 13.17
N ARG A 557 -11.50 24.31 11.96
CA ARG A 557 -12.24 24.71 10.76
C ARG A 557 -12.52 23.48 9.91
N LYS A 558 -13.79 23.20 9.63
CA LYS A 558 -14.22 22.10 8.73
C LYS A 558 -14.78 22.66 7.44
N GLN A 559 -14.49 22.03 6.31
CA GLN A 559 -15.07 22.41 5.03
C GLN A 559 -16.58 22.07 5.03
N TYR A 560 -17.40 23.01 4.57
CA TYR A 560 -18.84 22.77 4.39
C TYR A 560 -19.12 22.18 3.02
N TRP A 561 -19.96 21.16 2.98
CA TRP A 561 -20.47 20.55 1.76
C TRP A 561 -21.91 20.98 1.57
N LEU A 562 -22.24 21.51 0.39
CA LEU A 562 -23.62 21.91 0.09
C LEU A 562 -24.45 20.64 -0.10
N ILE A 563 -25.40 20.44 0.81
CA ILE A 563 -26.35 19.34 0.77
C ILE A 563 -27.75 19.98 0.81
N THR A 564 -28.56 19.70 -0.20
CA THR A 564 -29.90 20.28 -0.37
C THR A 564 -30.95 19.15 -0.39
N PRO A 565 -32.25 19.47 -0.24
CA PRO A 565 -33.31 18.45 -0.31
C PRO A 565 -33.29 17.61 -1.59
N GLU A 566 -32.80 18.18 -2.69
CA GLU A 566 -32.71 17.54 -4.01
C GLU A 566 -31.49 16.62 -4.16
N THR A 567 -30.54 16.64 -3.22
CA THR A 567 -29.36 15.78 -3.27
C THR A 567 -29.79 14.29 -3.24
N PRO A 568 -29.29 13.44 -4.14
CA PRO A 568 -29.62 12.02 -4.14
C PRO A 568 -29.19 11.30 -2.85
N LEU A 569 -29.93 10.28 -2.42
CA LEU A 569 -29.56 9.49 -1.23
C LEU A 569 -28.30 8.64 -1.44
N SER A 570 -27.97 8.25 -2.66
CA SER A 570 -26.70 7.57 -2.99
C SER A 570 -25.50 8.48 -2.72
N GLU A 571 -25.64 9.74 -3.09
CA GLU A 571 -24.70 10.82 -2.82
C GLU A 571 -24.56 11.09 -1.32
N LEU A 572 -25.69 11.15 -0.60
CA LEU A 572 -25.70 11.30 0.86
C LEU A 572 -25.06 10.08 1.56
N ALA A 573 -25.29 8.86 1.08
CA ALA A 573 -24.70 7.64 1.64
C ALA A 573 -23.17 7.64 1.53
N ARG A 574 -22.65 8.06 0.38
CA ARG A 574 -21.21 8.25 0.15
C ARG A 574 -20.63 9.35 1.03
N PHE A 575 -21.35 10.45 1.22
CA PHE A 575 -20.93 11.50 2.16
C PHE A 575 -20.71 10.95 3.58
N PHE A 576 -21.57 10.02 4.04
CA PHE A 576 -21.44 9.38 5.34
C PHE A 576 -20.31 8.33 5.46
N GLU A 577 -19.54 8.06 4.41
CA GLU A 577 -18.32 7.25 4.52
C GLU A 577 -17.19 8.02 5.19
N THR A 578 -17.21 9.35 5.07
CA THR A 578 -16.15 10.25 5.59
C THR A 578 -16.67 11.23 6.65
N HIS A 579 -17.99 11.43 6.73
CA HIS A 579 -18.63 12.37 7.65
C HIS A 579 -19.70 11.67 8.49
N THR A 580 -19.97 12.18 9.70
CA THR A 580 -20.97 11.60 10.61
C THR A 580 -22.35 12.26 10.47
N VAL A 581 -22.39 13.52 10.04
CA VAL A 581 -23.59 14.35 9.98
C VAL A 581 -23.59 15.22 8.73
N ALA A 582 -24.75 15.26 8.08
CA ALA A 582 -25.04 16.14 6.97
C ALA A 582 -26.02 17.23 7.43
N PHE A 583 -25.65 18.49 7.25
CA PHE A 583 -26.55 19.62 7.49
C PHE A 583 -27.22 19.98 6.17
N VAL A 584 -28.52 19.78 6.09
CA VAL A 584 -29.31 20.06 4.88
C VAL A 584 -29.68 21.53 4.90
N THR A 585 -29.29 22.26 3.86
CA THR A 585 -29.61 23.68 3.70
C THR A 585 -30.30 23.97 2.39
N ASP A 586 -30.88 25.16 2.27
CA ASP A 586 -31.20 25.71 0.95
C ASP A 586 -29.92 25.97 0.13
N ALA A 587 -30.05 26.15 -1.19
CA ALA A 587 -28.93 26.42 -2.09
C ALA A 587 -28.09 27.65 -1.69
N SER A 588 -28.70 28.63 -0.99
CA SER A 588 -27.99 29.83 -0.53
C SER A 588 -27.36 29.69 0.87
N ARG A 589 -27.47 28.50 1.51
CA ARG A 589 -26.96 28.19 2.85
C ARG A 589 -27.52 29.12 3.95
N LYS A 590 -28.65 29.76 3.69
CA LYS A 590 -29.29 30.71 4.62
C LYS A 590 -30.08 30.00 5.70
N PHE A 591 -30.67 28.85 5.41
CA PHE A 591 -31.54 28.12 6.33
C PHE A 591 -31.08 26.68 6.46
N CYS A 592 -30.86 26.22 7.69
CA CYS A 592 -30.72 24.80 7.99
C CYS A 592 -32.12 24.20 8.02
N LEU A 593 -32.43 23.35 7.04
CA LEU A 593 -33.75 22.75 6.86
C LEU A 593 -33.86 21.47 7.69
N GLY A 594 -32.78 20.71 7.79
CA GLY A 594 -32.75 19.44 8.51
C GLY A 594 -31.33 19.00 8.81
N ILE A 595 -31.22 17.95 9.63
CA ILE A 595 -29.97 17.28 9.95
C ILE A 595 -30.17 15.82 9.55
N ALA A 596 -29.32 15.31 8.68
CA ALA A 596 -29.32 13.90 8.29
C ALA A 596 -28.13 13.18 8.90
N THR A 597 -28.35 11.93 9.27
CA THR A 597 -27.35 10.98 9.76
C THR A 597 -27.45 9.67 8.98
N LYS A 598 -26.44 8.81 9.13
CA LYS A 598 -26.48 7.47 8.55
C LYS A 598 -27.65 6.63 9.09
N GLN A 599 -28.13 6.92 10.30
CA GLN A 599 -29.29 6.26 10.89
C GLN A 599 -30.58 6.56 10.13
N ASP A 600 -30.73 7.77 9.59
CA ASP A 600 -31.90 8.16 8.80
C ASP A 600 -31.96 7.37 7.48
N LEU A 601 -30.80 7.19 6.83
CA LEU A 601 -30.70 6.32 5.64
C LEU A 601 -31.05 4.87 5.96
N ILE A 602 -30.56 4.33 7.09
CA ILE A 602 -30.87 2.95 7.51
C ILE A 602 -32.37 2.81 7.80
N THR A 603 -32.96 3.78 8.48
CA THR A 603 -34.39 3.80 8.80
C THR A 603 -35.24 3.89 7.53
N PHE A 604 -34.83 4.71 6.57
CA PHE A 604 -35.46 4.78 5.25
C PHE A 604 -35.44 3.42 4.54
N LEU A 605 -34.30 2.74 4.51
CA LEU A 605 -34.18 1.41 3.91
C LEU A 605 -35.01 0.36 4.66
N ALA A 606 -35.07 0.41 5.99
CA ALA A 606 -35.87 -0.51 6.80
C ALA A 606 -37.37 -0.33 6.56
N ARG A 607 -37.87 0.92 6.48
CA ARG A 607 -39.26 1.25 6.12
C ARG A 607 -39.62 0.76 4.72
N ARG A 608 -38.64 0.67 3.83
CA ARG A 608 -38.84 0.22 2.45
C ARG A 608 -38.88 -1.30 2.34
N ASN A 609 -37.96 -2.01 3.00
CA ASN A 609 -37.91 -3.48 2.98
C ASN A 609 -39.14 -4.14 3.64
N THR A 610 -39.78 -3.45 4.59
CA THR A 610 -41.02 -3.89 5.22
C THR A 610 -42.25 -3.77 4.31
N ARG A 611 -42.19 -3.03 3.19
CA ARG A 611 -43.28 -2.90 2.21
C ARG A 611 -43.21 -3.91 1.05
N THR A 612 -42.31 -4.89 1.13
CA THR A 612 -42.08 -5.91 0.08
C THR A 612 -42.63 -7.31 0.41
N PHE A 613 -43.53 -7.43 1.41
CA PHE A 613 -44.31 -8.64 1.69
C PHE A 613 -45.78 -8.44 1.34
#